data_AF-F0XSZ5-F1
#
_entry.id   AF-F0XSZ5-F1
#
_cell.length_a   1.000
_cell.length_b   1.000
_cell.length_c   1.000
_cell.angle_alpha   90.00
_cell.angle_beta   90.00
_cell.angle_gamma   90.00
#
_symmetry.space_group_name_H-M   'P 1'
#
loop_
_entity.id
_entity.type
_entity.pdbx_description
1 polymer ?
#
loop_
_entity_poly.entity_id
_entity_poly.type
_entity_poly.pdbx_seq_one_letter_code
_entity_poly.pdbx_strand_id
1 'polypeptide(L)'
;MSNNPKTMDISPNSKSSKMAILAITKAKHETARRISNEVRKTYEALSRNVEPDVEPDQEQVEPNPQASLQLASLGVELALKEKEAIRLERDVVIQEQDASLLKHKLANKRLRDITSATYLPETTCGNSRRRRYVLTILESRAESLHRAGNALLMSHRIKGWFDSYQLVVVPFDSNESPITRWRTDVLSSDINNMYIGSENFTSTDLNGKELQFLNEKRPVSRFLYFHFIMTLVRIKDTQRRGWEDIWARYYEQRPFPTPGNYMRKSMLLALATHFETADMNVVDSWIKDHGFDTPLKLTDEEATEAARRVHLAVEDAIACAEKSESQREERSEESGEERSEESSEEDFL
;
A
#
# COMPACT_ATOMS: atom_id res chain seq x y z
N MET A 1 7.02 -56.69 -42.46
CA MET A 1 7.72 -56.46 -41.18
C MET A 1 7.81 -54.96 -40.99
N SER A 2 6.92 -54.40 -40.16
CA SER A 2 6.83 -52.95 -39.93
C SER A 2 7.56 -52.61 -38.64
N ASN A 3 8.72 -51.96 -38.76
CA ASN A 3 9.52 -51.53 -37.62
C ASN A 3 8.91 -50.22 -37.07
N ASN A 4 8.10 -50.33 -36.02
CA ASN A 4 7.71 -49.14 -35.24
C ASN A 4 8.92 -48.64 -34.43
N PRO A 5 9.30 -47.36 -34.54
CA PRO A 5 10.36 -46.80 -33.73
C PRO A 5 9.93 -46.80 -32.26
N LYS A 6 10.70 -47.50 -31.42
CA LYS A 6 10.59 -47.47 -29.96
C LYS A 6 10.78 -46.03 -29.50
N THR A 7 9.69 -45.34 -29.15
CA THR A 7 9.73 -44.09 -28.40
C THR A 7 10.36 -44.40 -27.04
N MET A 8 11.61 -43.94 -26.84
CA MET A 8 12.24 -43.97 -25.53
C MET A 8 11.51 -42.99 -24.62
N ASP A 9 10.79 -43.52 -23.63
CA ASP A 9 10.25 -42.73 -22.52
C ASP A 9 11.43 -42.18 -21.70
N ILE A 10 11.86 -40.97 -22.05
CA ILE A 10 12.82 -40.21 -21.24
C ILE A 10 12.06 -39.80 -19.97
N SER A 11 12.29 -40.54 -18.89
CA SER A 11 11.74 -40.20 -17.57
C SER A 11 12.12 -38.75 -17.22
N PRO A 12 11.13 -37.83 -17.08
CA PRO A 12 11.40 -36.41 -16.88
C PRO A 12 12.10 -36.08 -15.56
N ASN A 13 12.27 -37.05 -14.67
CA ASN A 13 12.82 -36.84 -13.33
C ASN A 13 14.33 -37.10 -13.21
N SER A 14 15.04 -37.30 -14.33
CA SER A 14 16.50 -37.44 -14.27
C SER A 14 17.14 -36.13 -13.82
N LYS A 15 18.16 -36.21 -12.95
CA LYS A 15 18.95 -35.04 -12.52
C LYS A 15 19.51 -34.26 -13.71
N SER A 16 19.85 -34.96 -14.80
CA SER A 16 20.34 -34.34 -16.05
C SER A 16 19.29 -33.45 -16.71
N SER A 17 18.02 -33.87 -16.72
CA SER A 17 16.91 -33.06 -17.26
C SER A 17 16.72 -31.76 -16.48
N LYS A 18 16.73 -31.85 -15.15
CA LYS A 18 16.59 -30.67 -14.25
C LYS A 18 17.72 -29.65 -14.46
N MET A 19 18.95 -30.12 -14.63
CA MET A 19 20.10 -29.25 -14.89
C MET A 19 20.02 -28.53 -16.24
N ALA A 20 19.51 -29.21 -17.29
CA ALA A 20 19.32 -28.59 -18.60
C ALA A 20 18.24 -27.50 -18.55
N ILE A 21 17.12 -27.75 -17.88
CA ILE A 21 16.05 -26.76 -17.67
C ILE A 21 16.60 -25.55 -16.92
N LEU A 22 17.34 -25.76 -15.83
CA LEU A 22 17.94 -24.70 -15.04
C LEU A 22 18.89 -23.81 -15.88
N ALA A 23 19.72 -24.43 -16.73
CA ALA A 23 20.64 -23.69 -17.60
C ALA A 23 19.89 -22.79 -18.60
N ILE A 24 18.80 -23.30 -19.19
CA ILE A 24 17.95 -22.53 -20.11
C ILE A 24 17.30 -21.36 -19.36
N THR A 25 16.73 -21.59 -18.18
CA THR A 25 16.09 -20.55 -17.37
C THR A 25 17.07 -19.45 -16.96
N LYS A 26 18.30 -19.83 -16.55
CA LYS A 26 19.37 -18.87 -16.25
C LYS A 26 19.76 -18.01 -17.45
N ALA A 27 19.89 -18.61 -18.63
CA ALA A 27 20.20 -17.87 -19.86
C ALA A 27 19.09 -16.88 -20.23
N LYS A 28 17.82 -17.27 -20.06
CA LYS A 28 16.67 -16.37 -20.25
C LYS A 28 16.68 -15.21 -19.26
N HIS A 29 16.90 -15.48 -17.98
CA HIS A 29 16.99 -14.46 -16.94
C HIS A 29 18.09 -13.42 -17.26
N GLU A 30 19.28 -13.88 -17.65
CA GLU A 30 20.39 -12.98 -18.00
C GLU A 30 20.06 -12.11 -19.23
N THR A 31 19.41 -12.70 -20.24
CA THR A 31 18.96 -11.98 -21.43
C THR A 31 17.93 -10.90 -21.07
N ALA A 32 16.93 -11.23 -20.24
CA ALA A 32 15.92 -10.28 -19.79
C ALA A 32 16.54 -9.13 -18.97
N ARG A 33 17.49 -9.45 -18.09
CA ARG A 33 18.23 -8.44 -17.30
C ARG A 33 19.04 -7.51 -18.18
N ARG A 34 19.69 -8.02 -19.24
CA ARG A 34 20.42 -7.21 -20.21
C ARG A 34 19.49 -6.23 -20.94
N ILE A 35 18.35 -6.73 -21.45
CA ILE A 35 17.35 -5.90 -22.15
C ILE A 35 16.81 -4.82 -21.22
N SER A 36 16.43 -5.17 -19.98
CA SER A 36 15.95 -4.21 -18.98
C SER A 36 16.97 -3.10 -18.71
N ASN A 37 18.27 -3.44 -18.58
CA ASN A 37 19.33 -2.44 -18.39
C ASN A 37 19.52 -1.53 -19.60
N GLU A 38 19.36 -2.05 -20.82
CA GLU A 38 19.41 -1.23 -22.04
C GLU A 38 18.25 -0.24 -22.09
N VAL A 39 17.02 -0.68 -21.83
CA VAL A 39 15.84 0.19 -21.75
C VAL A 39 16.03 1.24 -20.64
N ARG A 40 16.54 0.85 -19.46
CA ARG A 40 16.80 1.79 -18.37
C ARG A 40 17.77 2.90 -18.78
N LYS A 41 18.86 2.55 -19.47
CA LYS A 41 19.81 3.55 -19.99
C LYS A 41 19.14 4.53 -20.94
N THR A 42 18.26 4.05 -21.83
CA THR A 42 17.52 4.93 -22.75
C THR A 42 16.51 5.82 -22.01
N TYR A 43 15.82 5.28 -21.01
CA TYR A 43 14.91 6.03 -20.15
C TYR A 43 15.64 7.13 -19.37
N GLU A 44 16.76 6.81 -18.71
CA GLU A 44 17.55 7.79 -17.96
C GLU A 44 18.13 8.88 -18.87
N ALA A 45 18.58 8.52 -20.08
CA ALA A 45 19.08 9.49 -21.05
C ALA A 45 17.97 10.45 -21.51
N LEU A 46 16.76 9.94 -21.77
CA LEU A 46 15.62 10.77 -22.15
C LEU A 46 15.10 11.60 -20.97
N SER A 47 15.06 11.03 -19.76
CA SER A 47 14.62 11.71 -18.54
C SER A 47 15.44 12.96 -18.27
N ARG A 48 16.77 12.91 -18.42
CA ARG A 48 17.64 14.09 -18.28
C ARG A 48 17.35 15.20 -19.29
N ASN A 49 16.84 14.86 -20.47
CA ASN A 49 16.50 15.83 -21.50
C ASN A 49 15.09 16.43 -21.28
N VAL A 50 14.16 15.65 -20.73
CA VAL A 50 12.78 16.09 -20.48
C VAL A 50 12.67 16.88 -19.17
N GLU A 51 13.39 16.44 -18.14
CA GLU A 51 13.39 17.03 -16.80
C GLU A 51 14.83 17.37 -16.39
N PRO A 52 15.43 18.43 -16.94
CA PRO A 52 16.75 18.86 -16.50
C PRO A 52 16.70 19.25 -15.02
N ASP A 53 17.77 18.96 -14.28
CA ASP A 53 17.95 19.46 -12.92
C ASP A 53 18.19 20.98 -13.00
N VAL A 54 17.14 21.76 -12.75
CA VAL A 54 17.16 23.22 -12.74
C VAL A 54 17.35 23.73 -11.31
N GLU A 55 18.16 24.77 -11.13
CA GLU A 55 18.33 25.41 -9.82
C GLU A 55 16.98 25.98 -9.31
N PRO A 56 16.72 26.01 -7.99
CA PRO A 56 15.40 26.34 -7.44
C PRO A 56 14.81 27.69 -7.90
N ASP A 57 15.67 28.63 -8.32
CA ASP A 57 15.30 29.99 -8.69
C ASP A 57 15.22 30.20 -10.21
N GLN A 58 15.46 29.15 -11.01
CA GLN A 58 15.34 29.20 -12.47
C GLN A 58 13.99 28.65 -12.92
N GLU A 59 13.33 29.38 -13.83
CA GLU A 59 12.04 29.00 -14.39
C GLU A 59 12.18 27.72 -15.23
N GLN A 60 11.45 26.67 -14.84
CA GLN A 60 11.53 25.39 -15.51
C GLN A 60 10.80 25.48 -16.85
N VAL A 61 11.55 25.32 -17.95
CA VAL A 61 10.98 25.33 -19.30
C VAL A 61 9.98 24.18 -19.42
N GLU A 62 8.76 24.48 -19.89
CA GLU A 62 7.74 23.45 -20.10
C GLU A 62 8.29 22.34 -21.02
N PRO A 63 8.25 21.08 -20.59
CA PRO A 63 8.82 19.98 -21.37
C PRO A 63 8.03 19.77 -22.67
N ASN A 64 8.74 19.45 -23.74
CA ASN A 64 8.13 19.12 -25.03
C ASN A 64 7.14 17.96 -24.85
N PRO A 65 5.83 18.14 -25.15
CA PRO A 65 4.81 17.11 -24.95
C PRO A 65 5.14 15.76 -25.60
N GLN A 66 5.80 15.79 -26.77
CA GLN A 66 6.19 14.59 -27.50
C GLN A 66 7.30 13.82 -26.76
N ALA A 67 8.26 14.53 -26.17
CA ALA A 67 9.35 13.93 -25.41
C ALA A 67 8.84 13.34 -24.08
N SER A 68 7.90 14.02 -23.41
CA SER A 68 7.22 13.50 -22.23
C SER A 68 6.44 12.21 -22.52
N LEU A 69 5.72 12.16 -23.64
CA LEU A 69 5.01 10.94 -24.06
C LEU A 69 5.94 9.76 -24.35
N GLN A 70 7.09 10.03 -25.00
CA GLN A 70 8.12 9.02 -25.23
C GLN A 70 8.74 8.52 -23.92
N LEU A 71 8.98 9.43 -22.97
CA LEU A 71 9.51 9.08 -21.65
C LEU A 71 8.53 8.20 -20.88
N ALA A 72 7.24 8.53 -20.90
CA ALA A 72 6.20 7.71 -20.28
C ALA A 72 6.13 6.31 -20.93
N SER A 73 6.19 6.24 -22.27
CA SER A 73 6.19 4.97 -23.01
C SER A 73 7.39 4.09 -22.64
N LEU A 74 8.59 4.67 -22.55
CA LEU A 74 9.80 3.98 -22.11
C LEU A 74 9.71 3.55 -20.64
N GLY A 75 9.07 4.34 -19.78
CA GLY A 75 8.84 3.99 -18.38
C GLY A 75 7.95 2.74 -18.25
N VAL A 76 6.90 2.64 -19.05
CA VAL A 76 6.03 1.46 -19.12
C VAL A 76 6.80 0.25 -19.65
N GLU A 77 7.55 0.41 -20.74
CA GLU A 77 8.37 -0.67 -21.31
C GLU A 77 9.42 -1.17 -20.29
N LEU A 78 10.10 -0.26 -19.61
CA LEU A 78 11.07 -0.59 -18.57
C LEU A 78 10.43 -1.44 -17.46
N ALA A 79 9.28 -1.01 -16.94
CA ALA A 79 8.56 -1.73 -15.90
C ALA A 79 8.15 -3.13 -16.35
N LEU A 80 7.73 -3.30 -17.61
CA LEU A 80 7.41 -4.62 -18.18
C LEU A 80 8.64 -5.52 -18.26
N LYS A 81 9.79 -5.00 -18.71
CA LYS A 81 11.04 -5.78 -18.82
C LYS A 81 11.61 -6.14 -17.45
N GLU A 82 11.54 -5.24 -16.47
CA GLU A 82 11.93 -5.50 -15.08
C GLU A 82 11.04 -6.59 -14.46
N LYS A 83 9.72 -6.52 -14.66
CA LYS A 83 8.77 -7.56 -14.21
C LYS A 83 9.10 -8.92 -14.81
N GLU A 84 9.43 -8.98 -16.10
CA GLU A 84 9.84 -10.22 -16.75
C GLU A 84 11.13 -10.80 -16.17
N ALA A 85 12.15 -9.96 -15.95
CA ALA A 85 13.41 -10.37 -15.33
C ALA A 85 13.19 -10.94 -13.91
N ILE A 86 12.38 -10.25 -13.09
CA ILE A 86 12.04 -10.71 -11.73
C ILE A 86 11.32 -12.05 -11.74
N ARG A 87 10.35 -12.25 -12.66
CA ARG A 87 9.66 -13.53 -12.81
C ARG A 87 10.66 -14.65 -13.12
N LEU A 88 11.56 -14.43 -14.09
CA LEU A 88 12.58 -15.39 -14.45
C LEU A 88 13.57 -15.66 -13.31
N GLU A 89 13.88 -14.67 -12.48
CA GLU A 89 14.71 -14.89 -11.29
C GLU A 89 14.04 -15.83 -10.29
N ARG A 90 12.74 -15.64 -10.04
CA ARG A 90 11.96 -16.57 -9.19
C ARG A 90 11.99 -17.99 -9.74
N ASP A 91 11.81 -18.15 -11.05
CA ASP A 91 11.89 -19.46 -11.69
C ASP A 91 13.27 -20.10 -11.54
N VAL A 92 14.35 -19.31 -11.66
CA VAL A 92 15.72 -19.80 -11.38
C VAL A 92 15.83 -20.32 -9.96
N VAL A 93 15.34 -19.58 -8.95
CA VAL A 93 15.42 -20.00 -7.55
C VAL A 93 14.66 -21.29 -7.28
N ILE A 94 13.45 -21.43 -7.84
CA ILE A 94 12.65 -22.66 -7.74
C ILE A 94 13.39 -23.84 -8.38
N GLN A 95 13.93 -23.67 -9.58
CA GLN A 95 14.68 -24.72 -10.28
C GLN A 95 16.00 -25.09 -9.56
N GLU A 96 16.69 -24.12 -8.95
CA GLU A 96 17.87 -24.37 -8.10
C GLU A 96 17.51 -25.20 -6.86
N GLN A 97 16.36 -24.93 -6.25
CA GLN A 97 15.83 -25.70 -5.12
C GLN A 97 15.46 -27.13 -5.56
N ASP A 98 14.76 -27.30 -6.68
CA ASP A 98 14.34 -28.61 -7.21
C ASP A 98 15.51 -29.48 -7.67
N ALA A 99 16.61 -28.86 -8.10
CA ALA A 99 17.87 -29.51 -8.41
C ALA A 99 18.72 -29.81 -7.15
N SER A 100 18.22 -29.46 -5.95
CA SER A 100 18.94 -29.57 -4.67
C SER A 100 20.26 -28.80 -4.63
N LEU A 101 20.39 -27.74 -5.45
CA LEU A 101 21.54 -26.84 -5.45
C LEU A 101 21.39 -25.73 -4.39
N LEU A 102 20.16 -25.46 -3.97
CA LEU A 102 19.85 -24.44 -2.98
C LEU A 102 19.08 -25.06 -1.80
N LYS A 103 19.55 -24.80 -0.57
CA LYS A 103 18.83 -25.24 0.64
C LYS A 103 17.50 -24.49 0.75
N HIS A 104 16.43 -25.20 1.13
CA HIS A 104 15.07 -24.65 1.26
C HIS A 104 15.00 -23.32 2.02
N LYS A 105 15.68 -23.20 3.18
CA LYS A 105 15.70 -21.96 3.97
C LYS A 105 16.32 -20.77 3.21
N LEU A 106 17.35 -21.02 2.40
CA LEU A 106 18.02 -20.00 1.60
C LEU A 106 17.19 -19.63 0.36
N ALA A 107 16.53 -20.61 -0.27
CA ALA A 107 15.60 -20.38 -1.37
C ALA A 107 14.44 -19.47 -0.94
N ASN A 108 13.80 -19.76 0.20
CA ASN A 108 12.72 -18.94 0.75
C ASN A 108 13.20 -17.53 1.12
N LYS A 109 14.42 -17.39 1.66
CA LYS A 109 15.00 -16.06 1.90
C LYS A 109 15.13 -15.28 0.59
N ARG A 110 15.74 -15.88 -0.44
CA ARG A 110 15.94 -15.23 -1.73
C ARG A 110 14.63 -14.88 -2.43
N LEU A 111 13.62 -15.74 -2.36
CA LEU A 111 12.28 -15.43 -2.89
C LEU A 111 11.63 -14.26 -2.18
N ARG A 112 11.81 -14.13 -0.86
CA ARG A 112 11.38 -12.95 -0.10
C ARG A 112 12.14 -11.70 -0.53
N ASP A 113 13.46 -11.79 -0.67
CA ASP A 113 14.31 -10.67 -1.11
C ASP A 113 13.96 -10.21 -2.54
N ILE A 114 13.66 -11.13 -3.45
CA ILE A 114 13.18 -10.80 -4.81
C ILE A 114 11.82 -10.13 -4.71
N THR A 115 10.92 -10.65 -3.87
CA THR A 115 9.57 -10.12 -3.71
C THR A 115 9.60 -8.72 -3.10
N SER A 116 10.41 -8.48 -2.07
CA SER A 116 10.60 -7.14 -1.50
C SER A 116 11.24 -6.17 -2.50
N ALA A 117 12.20 -6.60 -3.31
CA ALA A 117 12.80 -5.77 -4.37
C ALA A 117 11.83 -5.46 -5.54
N THR A 118 10.75 -6.23 -5.70
CA THR A 118 9.71 -5.98 -6.72
C THR A 118 8.76 -4.86 -6.30
N TYR A 119 8.64 -4.62 -4.99
CA TYR A 119 8.05 -3.40 -4.50
C TYR A 119 9.06 -2.29 -4.76
N LEU A 120 8.62 -1.22 -5.43
CA LEU A 120 9.41 0.01 -5.60
C LEU A 120 10.11 0.30 -4.27
N PRO A 121 11.41 0.67 -4.29
CA PRO A 121 12.28 0.62 -3.13
C PRO A 121 11.56 1.15 -1.91
N GLU A 122 11.34 0.24 -0.96
CA GLU A 122 10.80 0.57 0.34
C GLU A 122 11.46 1.85 0.82
N THR A 123 10.58 2.77 1.20
CA THR A 123 10.79 3.87 2.10
C THR A 123 11.49 3.36 3.38
N THR A 124 12.79 3.10 3.30
CA THR A 124 13.62 2.76 4.46
C THR A 124 13.58 3.94 5.43
N CYS A 125 12.66 3.90 6.40
CA CYS A 125 12.50 4.90 7.43
C CYS A 125 13.87 5.13 8.09
N GLY A 126 14.50 6.25 7.77
CA GLY A 126 15.92 6.43 8.01
C GLY A 126 16.47 7.63 7.24
N ASN A 127 16.38 8.78 7.90
CA ASN A 127 17.04 10.04 7.58
C ASN A 127 16.58 10.81 6.33
N SER A 128 15.92 11.93 6.63
CA SER A 128 15.98 13.23 5.96
C SER A 128 16.75 13.29 4.65
N ARG A 129 16.04 13.07 3.54
CA ARG A 129 16.15 13.83 2.28
C ARG A 129 15.06 13.35 1.33
N ARG A 130 14.34 14.31 0.76
CA ARG A 130 13.25 14.25 -0.24
C ARG A 130 13.13 12.89 -0.94
N ARG A 131 12.01 12.18 -0.73
CA ARG A 131 11.73 10.88 -1.35
C ARG A 131 10.60 11.01 -2.36
N ARG A 132 10.91 10.60 -3.59
CA ARG A 132 10.13 10.71 -4.82
C ARG A 132 9.46 9.36 -5.15
N TYR A 133 8.17 9.46 -5.49
CA TYR A 133 7.27 8.59 -6.27
C TYR A 133 6.98 7.13 -5.88
N VAL A 134 5.69 6.92 -5.57
CA VAL A 134 4.85 5.85 -6.15
C VAL A 134 3.43 6.39 -6.35
N LEU A 135 3.02 6.71 -7.59
CA LEU A 135 1.69 6.42 -8.18
C LEU A 135 1.55 7.05 -9.59
N THR A 136 2.21 6.45 -10.58
CA THR A 136 2.10 6.82 -12.00
C THR A 136 0.98 6.02 -12.71
N ILE A 137 -0.26 6.06 -12.18
CA ILE A 137 -1.48 5.65 -12.93
C ILE A 137 -2.58 6.73 -12.79
N LEU A 138 -2.22 7.96 -12.41
CA LEU A 138 -3.15 9.09 -12.32
C LEU A 138 -2.56 10.36 -12.96
N GLU A 139 -1.93 10.23 -14.13
CA GLU A 139 -1.52 11.38 -14.96
C GLU A 139 -2.77 11.98 -15.61
N SER A 140 -3.53 12.82 -14.91
CA SER A 140 -3.26 14.26 -14.81
C SER A 140 -3.57 14.88 -13.43
N ARG A 141 -3.64 14.07 -12.38
CA ARG A 141 -3.99 14.51 -11.00
C ARG A 141 -2.97 14.13 -9.93
N ALA A 142 -1.75 13.71 -10.28
CA ALA A 142 -0.67 13.41 -9.32
C ALA A 142 -0.37 14.55 -8.32
N GLU A 143 -0.70 15.81 -8.66
CA GLU A 143 -0.67 16.93 -7.72
C GLU A 143 -1.58 16.72 -6.50
N SER A 144 -2.69 15.99 -6.64
CA SER A 144 -3.68 15.77 -5.58
C SER A 144 -3.10 14.97 -4.41
N LEU A 145 -2.26 13.97 -4.67
CA LEU A 145 -1.73 13.07 -3.64
C LEU A 145 -0.66 13.72 -2.75
N HIS A 146 0.08 14.67 -3.32
CA HIS A 146 1.18 15.39 -2.66
C HIS A 146 0.73 16.72 -2.03
N ARG A 147 -0.54 17.11 -2.23
CA ARG A 147 -1.09 18.30 -1.60
C ARG A 147 -1.28 18.06 -0.10
N ALA A 148 -1.07 19.12 0.67
CA ALA A 148 -1.34 19.14 2.11
C ALA A 148 -2.78 18.70 2.46
N GLY A 149 -3.72 18.82 1.51
CA GLY A 149 -5.09 18.32 1.65
C GLY A 149 -5.25 16.81 1.72
N ASN A 150 -4.20 16.02 1.43
CA ASN A 150 -4.15 14.57 1.64
C ASN A 150 -3.35 14.18 2.89
N ALA A 151 -3.01 15.14 3.75
CA ALA A 151 -2.23 14.89 4.96
C ALA A 151 -3.09 15.12 6.21
N LEU A 152 -2.96 14.22 7.18
CA LEU A 152 -3.52 14.37 8.52
C LEU A 152 -2.39 14.18 9.53
N LEU A 153 -2.17 15.19 10.38
CA LEU A 153 -1.19 15.09 11.47
C LEU A 153 -1.84 14.38 12.66
N MET A 154 -1.27 13.26 13.07
CA MET A 154 -1.79 12.44 14.15
C MET A 154 -0.63 11.98 15.04
N SER A 155 -0.92 11.68 16.31
CA SER A 155 0.05 10.99 17.16
C SER A 155 0.32 9.58 16.59
N HIS A 156 1.51 9.04 16.85
CA HIS A 156 1.91 7.73 16.33
C HIS A 156 0.87 6.62 16.63
N ARG A 157 0.31 6.61 17.84
CA ARG A 157 -0.67 5.59 18.25
C ARG A 157 -1.99 5.74 17.49
N ILE A 158 -2.51 6.96 17.35
CA ILE A 158 -3.74 7.20 16.58
C ILE A 158 -3.51 6.90 15.09
N LYS A 159 -2.31 7.21 14.57
CA LYS A 159 -1.91 6.85 13.20
C LYS A 159 -1.98 5.34 13.00
N GLY A 160 -1.45 4.54 13.93
CA GLY A 160 -1.55 3.07 13.86
C GLY A 160 -3.01 2.59 13.76
N TRP A 161 -3.90 3.12 14.60
CA TRP A 161 -5.33 2.76 14.56
C TRP A 161 -6.03 3.19 13.27
N PHE A 162 -5.66 4.36 12.74
CA PHE A 162 -6.21 4.88 11.48
C PHE A 162 -5.75 4.04 10.28
N ASP A 163 -4.47 3.69 10.22
CA ASP A 163 -3.90 2.88 9.14
C ASP A 163 -4.40 1.42 9.20
N SER A 164 -4.60 0.87 10.41
CA SER A 164 -5.13 -0.48 10.65
C SER A 164 -6.67 -0.57 10.63
N TYR A 165 -7.35 0.47 10.13
CA TYR A 165 -8.81 0.51 9.98
C TYR A 165 -9.60 0.28 11.27
N GLN A 166 -9.00 0.59 12.43
CA GLN A 166 -9.65 0.50 13.74
C GLN A 166 -10.41 1.79 14.10
N LEU A 167 -10.09 2.89 13.42
CA LEU A 167 -10.70 4.20 13.58
C LEU A 167 -10.96 4.82 12.20
N VAL A 168 -12.05 5.57 12.08
CA VAL A 168 -12.39 6.33 10.86
C VAL A 168 -12.72 7.78 11.18
N VAL A 169 -12.52 8.66 10.21
CA VAL A 169 -12.89 10.08 10.30
C VAL A 169 -14.07 10.33 9.37
N VAL A 170 -15.18 10.80 9.93
CA VAL A 170 -16.43 11.05 9.22
C VAL A 170 -16.93 12.49 9.48
N PRO A 171 -17.84 13.03 8.65
CA PRO A 171 -18.42 14.34 8.92
C PRO A 171 -19.14 14.37 10.27
N PHE A 172 -19.04 15.50 10.97
CA PHE A 172 -19.76 15.67 12.24
C PHE A 172 -21.28 15.69 12.04
N ASP A 173 -21.74 16.31 10.95
CA ASP A 173 -23.13 16.38 10.53
C ASP A 173 -23.24 15.90 9.07
N SER A 174 -24.16 14.96 8.82
CA SER A 174 -24.38 14.36 7.50
C SER A 174 -25.07 15.31 6.51
N ASN A 175 -25.67 16.40 6.99
CA ASN A 175 -26.32 17.40 6.14
C ASN A 175 -25.42 18.60 5.80
N GLU A 176 -24.18 18.63 6.31
CA GLU A 176 -23.28 19.77 6.18
C GLU A 176 -22.58 19.81 4.80
N SER A 177 -22.84 20.84 4.00
CA SER A 177 -22.21 21.05 2.69
C SER A 177 -21.80 22.52 2.48
N PRO A 178 -20.50 22.85 2.31
CA PRO A 178 -19.35 21.95 2.34
C PRO A 178 -19.04 21.44 3.76
N ILE A 179 -18.43 20.25 3.87
CA ILE A 179 -18.07 19.64 5.15
C ILE A 179 -16.90 20.42 5.78
N THR A 180 -17.13 21.04 6.93
CA THR A 180 -16.12 21.78 7.70
C THR A 180 -15.77 21.10 9.02
N ARG A 181 -16.73 20.39 9.61
CA ARG A 181 -16.58 19.68 10.89
C ARG A 181 -16.47 18.17 10.69
N TRP A 182 -15.54 17.59 11.42
CA TRP A 182 -15.17 16.18 11.33
C TRP A 182 -15.22 15.56 12.72
N ARG A 183 -15.56 14.28 12.81
CA ARG A 183 -15.47 13.50 14.04
C ARG A 183 -14.74 12.18 13.83
N THR A 184 -14.22 11.62 14.91
CA THR A 184 -13.60 10.29 14.91
C THR A 184 -14.57 9.26 15.43
N ASP A 185 -14.77 8.17 14.67
CA ASP A 185 -15.54 7.02 15.11
C ASP A 185 -14.58 5.84 15.34
N VAL A 186 -14.62 5.25 16.53
CA VAL A 186 -13.87 4.02 16.86
C VAL A 186 -14.69 2.81 16.44
N LEU A 187 -14.07 1.95 15.64
CA LEU A 187 -14.73 0.82 15.01
C LEU A 187 -14.39 -0.51 15.69
N SER A 188 -13.12 -0.72 16.06
CA SER A 188 -12.72 -1.97 16.69
C SER A 188 -12.87 -1.93 18.20
N SER A 189 -13.47 -2.99 18.76
CA SER A 189 -13.45 -3.23 20.20
C SER A 189 -12.05 -3.50 20.75
N ASP A 190 -11.12 -3.93 19.89
CA ASP A 190 -9.76 -4.33 20.30
C ASP A 190 -8.96 -3.16 20.84
N ILE A 191 -9.28 -1.95 20.37
CA ILE A 191 -8.62 -0.73 20.84
C ILE A 191 -9.40 -0.04 21.96
N ASN A 192 -10.56 -0.54 22.38
CA ASN A 192 -11.35 0.11 23.43
C ASN A 192 -10.55 0.21 24.72
N ASN A 193 -10.62 1.38 25.36
CA ASN A 193 -9.90 1.71 26.60
C ASN A 193 -8.37 1.69 26.49
N MET A 194 -7.78 1.59 25.29
CA MET A 194 -6.35 1.79 25.13
C MET A 194 -5.98 3.26 25.36
N TYR A 195 -4.94 3.50 26.16
CA TYR A 195 -4.48 4.85 26.47
C TYR A 195 -3.84 5.57 25.28
N ILE A 196 -4.03 6.87 25.19
CA ILE A 196 -3.46 7.74 24.17
C ILE A 196 -2.53 8.74 24.88
N GLY A 197 -1.24 8.42 24.95
CA GLY A 197 -0.25 9.30 25.58
C GLY A 197 -0.26 9.20 27.12
N SER A 198 -0.22 10.35 27.80
CA SER A 198 -0.19 10.43 29.27
C SER A 198 -1.54 10.06 29.90
N GLU A 199 -1.47 9.52 31.10
CA GLU A 199 -2.55 8.88 31.85
C GLU A 199 -3.84 9.72 31.85
N ASN A 200 -4.98 9.06 31.57
CA ASN A 200 -6.37 9.55 31.55
C ASN A 200 -7.02 9.87 30.19
N PHE A 201 -6.35 9.69 29.06
CA PHE A 201 -7.02 9.79 27.74
C PHE A 201 -7.04 8.42 27.06
N THR A 202 -8.22 7.94 26.69
CA THR A 202 -8.43 6.61 26.11
C THR A 202 -9.08 6.68 24.72
N SER A 203 -9.03 5.59 23.97
CA SER A 203 -9.70 5.49 22.66
C SER A 203 -11.21 5.75 22.72
N THR A 204 -11.89 5.40 23.82
CA THR A 204 -13.31 5.68 23.98
C THR A 204 -13.58 7.17 24.09
N ASP A 205 -12.63 7.93 24.64
CA ASP A 205 -12.69 9.39 24.66
C ASP A 205 -12.55 10.02 23.28
N LEU A 206 -12.03 9.32 22.27
CA LEU A 206 -12.01 9.77 20.88
C LEU A 206 -13.34 9.53 20.16
N ASN A 207 -14.10 8.52 20.57
CA ASN A 207 -15.28 8.09 19.82
C ASN A 207 -16.37 9.18 19.82
N GLY A 208 -16.80 9.58 18.64
CA GLY A 208 -17.76 10.67 18.41
C GLY A 208 -17.23 12.08 18.68
N LYS A 209 -15.95 12.25 19.03
CA LYS A 209 -15.40 13.59 19.28
C LYS A 209 -15.15 14.36 18.00
N GLU A 210 -15.49 15.64 18.04
CA GLU A 210 -15.17 16.59 16.99
C GLU A 210 -13.66 16.85 16.94
N LEU A 211 -13.10 16.79 15.73
CA LEU A 211 -11.71 17.11 15.45
C LEU A 211 -11.50 18.62 15.45
N GLN A 212 -10.61 19.08 16.33
CA GLN A 212 -10.13 20.45 16.33
C GLN A 212 -8.82 20.52 15.54
N PHE A 213 -8.82 21.34 14.50
CA PHE A 213 -7.64 21.56 13.68
C PHE A 213 -7.05 22.93 14.00
N LEU A 214 -5.72 23.00 14.08
CA LEU A 214 -4.98 24.19 14.50
C LEU A 214 -4.99 25.35 13.47
N ASN A 215 -5.37 25.09 12.23
CA ASN A 215 -5.39 26.06 11.12
C ASN A 215 -6.65 25.87 10.27
N GLU A 216 -6.75 26.48 9.09
CA GLU A 216 -7.83 26.22 8.12
C GLU A 216 -7.51 25.08 7.13
N LYS A 217 -6.30 24.51 7.21
CA LYS A 217 -5.86 23.43 6.32
C LYS A 217 -6.48 22.10 6.77
N ARG A 218 -7.72 21.87 6.32
CA ARG A 218 -8.45 20.61 6.52
C ARG A 218 -8.03 19.57 5.48
N PRO A 219 -8.09 18.26 5.81
CA PRO A 219 -8.06 17.22 4.80
C PRO A 219 -9.22 17.39 3.83
N VAL A 220 -8.99 17.12 2.55
CA VAL A 220 -10.02 17.20 1.51
C VAL A 220 -10.96 16.00 1.67
N SER A 221 -12.27 16.25 1.69
CA SER A 221 -13.29 15.24 1.97
C SER A 221 -13.19 13.96 1.13
N ARG A 222 -12.73 14.06 -0.12
CA ARG A 222 -12.56 12.89 -1.00
C ARG A 222 -11.58 11.83 -0.47
N PHE A 223 -10.53 12.26 0.25
CA PHE A 223 -9.53 11.33 0.78
C PHE A 223 -10.03 10.63 2.03
N LEU A 224 -10.74 11.35 2.89
CA LEU A 224 -11.42 10.76 4.05
C LEU A 224 -12.56 9.84 3.62
N TYR A 225 -13.29 10.19 2.57
CA TYR A 225 -14.28 9.29 1.97
C TYR A 225 -13.64 8.02 1.41
N PHE A 226 -12.48 8.14 0.73
CA PHE A 226 -11.73 6.97 0.26
C PHE A 226 -11.31 6.06 1.41
N HIS A 227 -10.71 6.63 2.46
CA HIS A 227 -10.34 5.87 3.66
C HIS A 227 -11.56 5.22 4.33
N PHE A 228 -12.69 5.92 4.43
CA PHE A 228 -13.93 5.38 4.97
C PHE A 228 -14.42 4.15 4.19
N ILE A 229 -14.47 4.21 2.86
CA ILE A 229 -14.89 3.07 2.05
C ILE A 229 -13.89 1.90 2.19
N MET A 230 -12.59 2.18 2.11
CA MET A 230 -11.57 1.16 2.31
C MET A 230 -11.67 0.50 3.69
N THR A 231 -11.97 1.29 4.71
CA THR A 231 -12.21 0.80 6.08
C THR A 231 -13.36 -0.20 6.10
N LEU A 232 -14.52 0.15 5.51
CA LEU A 232 -15.69 -0.75 5.48
C LEU A 232 -15.43 -2.05 4.72
N VAL A 233 -14.76 -1.95 3.57
CA VAL A 233 -14.33 -3.12 2.79
C VAL A 233 -13.42 -4.00 3.65
N ARG A 234 -12.41 -3.42 4.30
CA ARG A 234 -11.41 -4.18 5.04
C ARG A 234 -11.93 -4.81 6.33
N ILE A 235 -12.76 -4.12 7.11
CA ILE A 235 -13.34 -4.75 8.31
C ILE A 235 -14.17 -5.99 7.96
N LYS A 236 -14.82 -5.99 6.78
CA LYS A 236 -15.58 -7.13 6.30
C LYS A 236 -14.68 -8.22 5.71
N ASP A 237 -13.67 -7.85 4.94
CA ASP A 237 -12.65 -8.76 4.37
C ASP A 237 -12.00 -9.58 5.48
N THR A 238 -11.55 -8.91 6.53
CA THR A 238 -10.90 -9.54 7.68
C THR A 238 -11.87 -10.17 8.67
N GLN A 239 -13.19 -10.11 8.41
CA GLN A 239 -14.25 -10.59 9.32
C GLN A 239 -14.06 -10.07 10.76
N ARG A 240 -13.74 -8.78 10.89
CA ARG A 240 -13.44 -8.18 12.19
C ARG A 240 -14.66 -8.24 13.09
N ARG A 241 -14.48 -8.53 14.38
CA ARG A 241 -15.58 -8.65 15.34
C ARG A 241 -16.49 -7.41 15.31
N GLY A 242 -17.79 -7.63 15.10
CA GLY A 242 -18.81 -6.57 15.04
C GLY A 242 -18.89 -5.82 13.71
N TRP A 243 -18.29 -6.34 12.63
CA TRP A 243 -18.35 -5.71 11.30
C TRP A 243 -19.78 -5.55 10.79
N GLU A 244 -20.68 -6.49 11.10
CA GLU A 244 -22.10 -6.42 10.69
C GLU A 244 -22.80 -5.21 11.28
N ASP A 245 -22.60 -4.96 12.59
CA ASP A 245 -23.19 -3.83 13.31
C ASP A 245 -22.63 -2.50 12.78
N ILE A 246 -21.32 -2.46 12.49
CA ILE A 246 -20.67 -1.28 11.90
C ILE A 246 -21.26 -0.98 10.53
N TRP A 247 -21.43 -2.01 9.69
CA TRP A 247 -22.04 -1.88 8.37
C TRP A 247 -23.49 -1.42 8.44
N ALA A 248 -24.31 -2.06 9.29
CA ALA A 248 -25.71 -1.69 9.47
C ALA A 248 -25.86 -0.22 9.91
N ARG A 249 -25.06 0.19 10.90
CA ARG A 249 -25.02 1.58 11.39
C ARG A 249 -24.73 2.58 10.28
N TYR A 250 -23.71 2.34 9.45
CA TYR A 250 -23.35 3.29 8.39
C TYR A 250 -24.26 3.21 7.17
N TYR A 251 -24.91 2.07 6.94
CA TYR A 251 -25.94 1.92 5.92
C TYR A 251 -27.13 2.85 6.17
N GLU A 252 -27.54 2.98 7.44
CA GLU A 252 -28.61 3.88 7.87
C GLU A 252 -28.15 5.33 7.94
N GLN A 253 -27.00 5.60 8.58
CA GLN A 253 -26.56 6.97 8.88
C GLN A 253 -26.07 7.74 7.67
N ARG A 254 -25.44 7.06 6.70
CA ARG A 254 -24.80 7.65 5.51
C ARG A 254 -24.08 8.97 5.85
N PRO A 255 -22.99 8.90 6.62
CA PRO A 255 -22.42 10.08 7.30
C PRO A 255 -21.84 11.12 6.33
N PHE A 256 -21.57 10.74 5.08
CA PHE A 256 -21.16 11.68 4.06
C PHE A 256 -22.40 12.19 3.30
N PRO A 257 -22.62 13.52 3.24
CA PRO A 257 -23.72 14.12 2.47
C PRO A 257 -23.68 13.61 1.03
N THR A 258 -24.85 13.52 0.40
CA THR A 258 -25.02 13.08 -1.00
C THR A 258 -23.95 13.74 -1.88
N PRO A 259 -23.10 12.95 -2.55
CA PRO A 259 -21.71 13.33 -2.68
C PRO A 259 -21.45 14.15 -3.93
N GLY A 260 -20.54 15.10 -3.78
CA GLY A 260 -19.74 15.55 -4.91
C GLY A 260 -18.87 14.39 -5.45
N ASN A 261 -18.21 14.62 -6.58
CA ASN A 261 -17.37 13.65 -7.30
C ASN A 261 -16.14 13.13 -6.50
N TYR A 262 -16.35 12.37 -5.41
CA TYR A 262 -15.29 11.95 -4.49
C TYR A 262 -14.46 10.77 -5.04
N MET A 263 -15.10 9.82 -5.73
CA MET A 263 -14.41 8.65 -6.30
C MET A 263 -15.09 8.14 -7.58
N ARG A 264 -14.32 7.45 -8.44
CA ARG A 264 -14.82 6.83 -9.67
C ARG A 264 -15.55 5.51 -9.36
N LYS A 265 -16.67 5.26 -10.04
CA LYS A 265 -17.45 4.02 -9.88
C LYS A 265 -16.63 2.77 -10.17
N SER A 266 -15.86 2.79 -11.26
CA SER A 266 -15.01 1.66 -11.67
C SER A 266 -13.98 1.25 -10.62
N MET A 267 -13.40 2.21 -9.89
CA MET A 267 -12.44 1.91 -8.82
C MET A 267 -13.13 1.26 -7.62
N LEU A 268 -14.29 1.80 -7.22
CA LEU A 268 -15.07 1.25 -6.12
C LEU A 268 -15.54 -0.19 -6.43
N LEU A 269 -16.00 -0.41 -7.66
CA LEU A 269 -16.39 -1.73 -8.14
C LEU A 269 -15.20 -2.70 -8.15
N ALA A 270 -14.04 -2.26 -8.65
CA ALA A 270 -12.85 -3.09 -8.68
C ALA A 270 -12.36 -3.48 -7.27
N LEU A 271 -12.40 -2.55 -6.31
CA LEU A 271 -12.09 -2.82 -4.91
C LEU A 271 -13.07 -3.84 -4.32
N ALA A 272 -14.38 -3.62 -4.47
CA ALA A 272 -15.39 -4.54 -3.96
C ALA A 272 -15.27 -5.95 -4.56
N THR A 273 -14.97 -6.03 -5.87
CA THR A 273 -14.74 -7.31 -6.57
C THR A 273 -13.49 -8.00 -6.05
N HIS A 274 -12.38 -7.26 -5.91
CA HIS A 274 -11.09 -7.82 -5.52
C HIS A 274 -11.12 -8.44 -4.13
N PHE A 275 -11.83 -7.81 -3.19
CA PHE A 275 -11.91 -8.30 -1.82
C PHE A 275 -13.02 -9.33 -1.60
N GLU A 276 -13.80 -9.69 -2.63
CA GLU A 276 -14.98 -10.58 -2.49
C GLU A 276 -15.95 -10.12 -1.37
N THR A 277 -15.90 -8.83 -1.03
CA THR A 277 -16.36 -8.34 0.28
C THR A 277 -17.81 -7.95 0.25
N ALA A 278 -18.54 -7.99 -0.85
CA ALA A 278 -19.95 -7.65 -0.82
C ALA A 278 -20.74 -8.39 -1.89
N ASP A 279 -21.99 -8.70 -1.55
CA ASP A 279 -23.02 -8.79 -2.57
C ASP A 279 -22.97 -7.47 -3.34
N MET A 280 -22.56 -7.55 -4.60
CA MET A 280 -22.35 -6.42 -5.50
C MET A 280 -23.52 -5.45 -5.42
N ASN A 281 -24.74 -5.95 -5.19
CA ASN A 281 -25.95 -5.15 -5.05
C ASN A 281 -25.89 -4.08 -3.95
N VAL A 282 -25.24 -4.33 -2.81
CA VAL A 282 -25.16 -3.37 -1.69
C VAL A 282 -24.17 -2.26 -2.00
N VAL A 283 -22.98 -2.64 -2.49
CA VAL A 283 -21.95 -1.68 -2.87
C VAL A 283 -22.39 -0.89 -4.11
N ASP A 284 -23.02 -1.54 -5.07
CA ASP A 284 -23.62 -0.90 -6.24
C ASP A 284 -24.75 0.05 -5.82
N SER A 285 -25.57 -0.27 -4.81
CA SER A 285 -26.56 0.68 -4.26
C SER A 285 -25.94 1.94 -3.64
N TRP A 286 -24.73 1.83 -3.07
CA TRP A 286 -23.99 2.97 -2.52
C TRP A 286 -23.29 3.76 -3.62
N ILE A 287 -22.86 3.11 -4.70
CA ILE A 287 -22.07 3.72 -5.79
C ILE A 287 -22.97 4.33 -6.88
N LYS A 288 -24.15 3.73 -7.12
CA LYS A 288 -25.03 4.01 -8.27
C LYS A 288 -25.35 5.50 -8.41
N ASP A 289 -25.60 6.18 -7.29
CA ASP A 289 -25.93 7.61 -7.28
C ASP A 289 -24.74 8.53 -6.94
N HIS A 290 -23.53 7.97 -6.72
CA HIS A 290 -22.47 8.62 -5.94
C HIS A 290 -21.08 8.71 -6.62
N GLY A 291 -20.84 8.00 -7.73
CA GLY A 291 -19.58 8.08 -8.48
C GLY A 291 -19.68 8.87 -9.77
N PHE A 292 -18.55 9.38 -10.26
CA PHE A 292 -18.49 10.09 -11.55
C PHE A 292 -17.93 9.21 -12.67
N ASP A 293 -18.67 9.13 -13.77
CA ASP A 293 -18.23 8.52 -15.03
C ASP A 293 -17.80 9.63 -16.01
N THR A 294 -16.69 10.32 -15.72
CA THR A 294 -15.91 10.80 -16.87
C THR A 294 -15.12 9.60 -17.37
N PRO A 295 -15.29 9.18 -18.63
CA PRO A 295 -14.69 7.94 -19.11
C PRO A 295 -13.17 8.07 -19.08
N LEU A 296 -12.53 7.52 -18.03
CA LEU A 296 -11.29 6.80 -18.27
C LEU A 296 -11.78 5.43 -18.70
N LYS A 297 -11.51 5.07 -19.95
CA LYS A 297 -11.70 3.70 -20.44
C LYS A 297 -10.63 2.83 -19.78
N LEU A 298 -10.77 2.60 -18.47
CA LEU A 298 -10.01 1.53 -17.83
C LEU A 298 -10.62 0.22 -18.29
N THR A 299 -9.79 -0.66 -18.81
CA THR A 299 -10.21 -2.05 -19.03
C THR A 299 -10.45 -2.71 -17.67
N ASP A 300 -11.23 -3.78 -17.64
CA ASP A 300 -11.45 -4.56 -16.40
C ASP A 300 -10.11 -5.01 -15.81
N GLU A 301 -9.15 -5.40 -16.65
CA GLU A 301 -7.80 -5.78 -16.25
C GLU A 301 -7.03 -4.64 -15.56
N GLU A 302 -7.11 -3.41 -16.10
CA GLU A 302 -6.48 -2.23 -15.49
C GLU A 302 -7.13 -1.88 -14.15
N ALA A 303 -8.45 -2.02 -14.05
CA ALA A 303 -9.19 -1.76 -12.82
C ALA A 303 -8.84 -2.80 -11.74
N THR A 304 -8.76 -4.09 -12.11
CA THR A 304 -8.30 -5.17 -11.23
C THR A 304 -6.86 -4.96 -10.77
N GLU A 305 -5.94 -4.60 -11.66
CA GLU A 305 -4.55 -4.33 -11.28
C GLU A 305 -4.43 -3.11 -10.37
N ALA A 306 -5.23 -2.06 -10.60
CA ALA A 306 -5.27 -0.91 -9.71
C ALA A 306 -5.79 -1.28 -8.31
N ALA A 307 -6.87 -2.06 -8.23
CA ALA A 307 -7.40 -2.58 -6.95
C ALA A 307 -6.35 -3.44 -6.22
N ARG A 308 -5.65 -4.33 -6.95
CA ARG A 308 -4.56 -5.15 -6.42
C ARG A 308 -3.43 -4.29 -5.84
N ARG A 309 -3.05 -3.21 -6.51
CA ARG A 309 -2.01 -2.27 -6.03
C ARG A 309 -2.46 -1.51 -4.79
N VAL A 310 -3.71 -1.06 -4.75
CA VAL A 310 -4.29 -0.44 -3.54
C VAL A 310 -4.24 -1.42 -2.38
N HIS A 311 -4.68 -2.66 -2.58
CA HIS A 311 -4.62 -3.71 -1.57
C HIS A 311 -3.21 -3.91 -1.03
N LEU A 312 -2.21 -4.06 -1.90
CA LEU A 312 -0.82 -4.24 -1.46
C LEU A 312 -0.27 -3.05 -0.68
N ALA A 313 -0.56 -1.81 -1.12
CA ALA A 313 -0.12 -0.62 -0.41
C ALA A 313 -0.75 -0.51 0.99
N VAL A 314 -1.98 -0.99 1.13
CA VAL A 314 -2.70 -1.06 2.39
C VAL A 314 -2.09 -2.11 3.32
N GLU A 315 -1.81 -3.32 2.84
CA GLU A 315 -1.16 -4.36 3.65
C GLU A 315 0.22 -3.92 4.15
N ASP A 316 1.00 -3.27 3.29
CA ASP A 316 2.32 -2.74 3.66
C ASP A 316 2.22 -1.67 4.76
N ALA A 317 1.24 -0.78 4.68
CA ALA A 317 0.98 0.23 5.71
C ALA A 317 0.62 -0.39 7.07
N ILE A 318 -0.20 -1.45 7.06
CA ILE A 318 -0.58 -2.20 8.27
C ILE A 318 0.64 -2.90 8.88
N ALA A 319 1.40 -3.64 8.06
CA ALA A 319 2.60 -4.34 8.52
C ALA A 319 3.64 -3.36 9.12
N CYS A 320 3.76 -2.17 8.54
CA CYS A 320 4.59 -1.11 9.09
C CYS A 320 4.08 -0.61 10.46
N ALA A 321 2.76 -0.47 10.63
CA ALA A 321 2.15 -0.07 11.89
C ALA A 321 2.40 -1.13 12.98
N GLU A 322 2.17 -2.41 12.70
CA GLU A 322 2.37 -3.52 13.66
C GLU A 322 3.83 -3.68 14.10
N LYS A 323 4.78 -3.53 13.16
CA LYS A 323 6.21 -3.60 13.47
C LYS A 323 6.67 -2.48 14.41
N SER A 324 6.06 -1.29 14.28
CA SER A 324 6.39 -0.16 15.14
C SER A 324 5.88 -0.30 16.57
N GLU A 325 4.81 -1.08 16.78
CA GLU A 325 4.26 -1.35 18.12
C GLU A 325 5.09 -2.38 18.89
N SER A 326 5.45 -3.50 18.23
CA SER A 326 6.25 -4.58 18.84
C SER A 326 7.65 -4.13 19.31
N GLN A 327 8.34 -3.28 18.56
CA GLN A 327 9.65 -2.75 18.95
C GLN A 327 9.63 -1.84 20.19
N ARG A 328 8.46 -1.36 20.60
CA ARG A 328 8.33 -0.43 21.73
C ARG A 328 8.04 -1.15 23.04
N GLU A 329 7.27 -2.23 23.00
CA GLU A 329 7.02 -3.09 24.16
C GLU A 329 8.33 -3.73 24.65
N GLU A 330 9.17 -4.21 23.73
CA GLU A 330 10.49 -4.76 24.06
C GLU A 330 11.45 -3.72 24.69
N ARG A 331 11.28 -2.42 24.38
CA ARG A 331 12.15 -1.36 24.90
C ARG A 331 11.70 -0.78 26.24
N SER A 332 10.44 -0.99 26.64
CA SER A 332 9.92 -0.54 27.93
C SER A 332 10.25 -1.47 29.10
N GLU A 333 10.61 -2.72 28.84
CA GLU A 333 10.95 -3.69 29.89
C GLU A 333 12.41 -3.60 30.36
N GLU A 334 13.28 -2.84 29.67
CA GLU A 334 14.72 -2.80 29.94
C GLU A 334 15.18 -1.55 30.73
N SER A 335 14.28 -0.60 31.07
CA SER A 335 14.66 0.64 31.78
C SER A 335 14.14 0.73 33.23
N GLY A 336 13.98 -0.43 33.88
CA GLY A 336 13.31 -0.57 35.17
C GLY A 336 14.20 -0.94 36.37
N GLU A 337 15.53 -0.85 36.30
CA GLU A 337 16.38 -1.11 37.47
C GLU A 337 17.57 -0.14 37.49
N GLU A 338 17.50 0.86 38.37
CA GLU A 338 18.62 1.37 39.20
C GLU A 338 18.21 2.69 39.88
N ARG A 339 17.57 2.58 41.04
CA ARG A 339 17.68 3.60 42.07
C ARG A 339 17.58 2.95 43.45
N SER A 340 18.66 2.26 43.82
CA SER A 340 18.87 1.76 45.17
C SER A 340 19.01 2.93 46.15
N GLU A 341 18.26 2.81 47.22
CA GLU A 341 18.19 3.66 48.39
C GLU A 341 19.50 3.64 49.18
N GLU A 342 19.98 4.79 49.63
CA GLU A 342 20.89 4.86 50.78
C GLU A 342 20.51 6.09 51.61
N SER A 343 19.67 5.85 52.61
CA SER A 343 19.32 6.81 53.67
C SER A 343 19.17 6.04 54.97
N SER A 344 20.29 5.74 55.62
CA SER A 344 20.30 5.34 57.02
C SER A 344 20.47 6.58 57.89
N GLU A 345 19.38 7.01 58.52
CA GLU A 345 19.38 7.87 59.69
C GLU A 345 19.80 7.01 60.91
N GLU A 346 20.93 7.34 61.53
CA GLU A 346 21.24 6.98 62.91
C GLU A 346 21.24 8.28 63.74
N ASP A 347 20.25 8.42 64.62
CA ASP A 347 20.38 9.21 65.84
C ASP A 347 19.34 8.67 66.85
N PHE A 348 19.77 8.32 68.06
CA PHE A 348 19.21 8.84 69.32
C PHE A 348 19.98 8.30 70.53
N LEU A 349 20.49 9.25 71.32
CA LEU A 349 20.95 9.15 72.71
C LEU A 349 19.77 9.01 73.68
#